data_AF-A0A3N7HSQ7-F1
#
_entry.id   AF-A0A3N7HSQ7-F1
#
_cell.length_a   1.000
_cell.length_b   1.000
_cell.length_c   1.000
_cell.angle_alpha   90.00
_cell.angle_beta   90.00
_cell.angle_gamma   90.00
#
_symmetry.space_group_name_H-M   'P 1'
#
loop_
_entity.id
_entity.type
_entity.pdbx_description
1 polymer ?
#
loop_
_entity_poly.entity_id
_entity_poly.type
_entity_poly.pdbx_seq_one_letter_code
_entity_poly.pdbx_strand_id
1 'polypeptide(L)'
;MNRRPVIRTATFRPALTEAQWQVLRWLPFAFASLFSIVMSAMAPDGRRAFQIDWSLTMDALEFSIGKAPHISACAVLGLLGMMAAGMRRWHVALALTVATGAAWELCQTTVIGHYARLSDLAPDTLGGLLGCMLGAAVLWTIEDWKRERG
;
A
#
# COMPACT_ATOMS: atom_id res chain seq x y z
N MET A 1 8.10 -61.24 -14.79
CA MET A 1 7.19 -60.42 -13.94
C MET A 1 7.87 -59.09 -13.67
N ASN A 2 7.41 -58.01 -14.31
CA ASN A 2 8.03 -56.69 -14.27
C ASN A 2 7.33 -55.83 -13.20
N ARG A 3 7.90 -55.76 -11.99
CA ARG A 3 7.35 -54.93 -10.90
C ARG A 3 7.81 -53.49 -11.12
N ARG A 4 6.95 -52.65 -11.71
CA ARG A 4 7.19 -51.20 -11.73
C ARG A 4 7.12 -50.67 -10.29
N PRO A 5 8.09 -49.86 -9.84
CA PRO A 5 8.02 -49.21 -8.54
C PRO A 5 6.85 -48.22 -8.54
N VAL A 6 5.93 -48.40 -7.58
CA VAL A 6 4.88 -47.42 -7.28
C VAL A 6 5.56 -46.23 -6.62
N ILE A 7 5.85 -45.19 -7.39
CA ILE A 7 6.28 -43.91 -6.86
C ILE A 7 5.07 -43.34 -6.10
N ARG A 8 5.05 -43.51 -4.78
CA ARG A 8 4.13 -42.78 -3.91
C ARG A 8 4.54 -41.32 -3.99
N THR A 9 3.78 -40.52 -4.74
CA THR A 9 3.83 -39.07 -4.66
C THR A 9 3.53 -38.69 -3.22
N ALA A 10 4.57 -38.32 -2.48
CA ALA A 10 4.42 -37.73 -1.16
C ALA A 10 3.53 -36.49 -1.35
N THR A 11 2.32 -36.53 -0.81
CA THR A 11 1.42 -35.37 -0.79
C THR A 11 2.12 -34.30 0.03
N PHE A 12 2.73 -33.32 -0.65
CA PHE A 12 3.29 -32.14 -0.03
C PHE A 12 2.14 -31.41 0.66
N ARG A 13 2.01 -31.60 1.98
CA ARG A 13 1.13 -30.77 2.78
C ARG A 13 1.82 -29.41 2.90
N PRO A 14 1.24 -28.32 2.42
CA PRO A 14 1.83 -27.00 2.63
C PRO A 14 1.98 -26.77 4.14
N ALA A 15 3.15 -26.30 4.57
CA ALA A 15 3.46 -26.04 5.97
C ALA A 15 2.55 -24.96 6.60
N LEU A 16 1.90 -24.16 5.76
CA LEU A 16 0.98 -23.10 6.14
C LEU A 16 -0.37 -23.30 5.45
N THR A 17 -1.43 -22.99 6.18
CA THR A 17 -2.80 -22.88 5.66
C THR A 17 -2.94 -21.66 4.74
N GLU A 18 -3.95 -21.67 3.87
CA GLU A 18 -4.28 -20.52 3.01
C GLU A 18 -4.51 -19.24 3.81
N ALA A 19 -5.15 -19.34 4.97
CA ALA A 19 -5.37 -18.21 5.87
C ALA A 19 -4.05 -17.61 6.37
N GLN A 20 -3.07 -18.44 6.73
CA GLN A 20 -1.74 -17.98 7.16
C GLN A 20 -1.01 -17.30 6.02
N TRP A 21 -1.05 -17.85 4.80
CA TRP A 21 -0.48 -17.20 3.62
C TRP A 21 -1.14 -15.86 3.33
N GLN A 22 -2.46 -15.78 3.48
CA GLN A 22 -3.20 -14.55 3.28
C GLN A 22 -2.79 -13.47 4.29
N VAL A 23 -2.54 -13.82 5.55
CA VAL A 23 -2.02 -12.88 6.56
C VAL A 23 -0.59 -12.45 6.24
N LEU A 24 0.30 -13.39 5.89
CA LEU A 24 1.70 -13.09 5.59
C LEU A 24 1.85 -12.11 4.41
N ARG A 25 0.95 -12.18 3.43
CA ARG A 25 0.94 -11.26 2.29
C ARG A 25 0.73 -9.79 2.68
N TRP A 26 0.09 -9.51 3.82
CA TRP A 26 -0.11 -8.15 4.30
C TRP A 26 1.11 -7.59 5.04
N LEU A 27 2.07 -8.42 5.46
CA LEU A 27 3.23 -7.96 6.22
C LEU A 27 4.03 -6.85 5.54
N PRO A 28 4.35 -6.93 4.22
CA PRO A 28 5.09 -5.86 3.56
C PRO A 28 4.35 -4.51 3.60
N PHE A 29 3.03 -4.53 3.34
CA PHE A 29 2.19 -3.35 3.41
C PHE A 29 2.13 -2.80 4.84
N ALA A 30 1.82 -3.66 5.81
CA ALA A 30 1.68 -3.27 7.21
C ALA A 30 2.98 -2.68 7.77
N PHE A 31 4.12 -3.29 7.46
CA PHE A 31 5.42 -2.80 7.90
C PHE A 31 5.75 -1.44 7.26
N ALA A 32 5.58 -1.30 5.94
CA ALA A 32 5.84 -0.03 5.25
C ALA A 32 4.92 1.10 5.75
N SER A 33 3.63 0.80 5.93
CA SER A 33 2.64 1.74 6.48
C SER A 33 3.02 2.17 7.90
N LEU A 34 3.26 1.23 8.82
CA LEU A 34 3.64 1.55 10.19
C LEU A 34 4.95 2.33 10.26
N PHE A 35 5.97 1.89 9.52
CA PHE A 35 7.26 2.57 9.47
C PHE A 35 7.11 4.01 8.97
N SER A 36 6.39 4.23 7.88
CA SER A 36 6.17 5.58 7.34
C SER A 36 5.41 6.48 8.30
N ILE A 37 4.40 5.97 9.02
CA ILE A 37 3.67 6.72 10.05
C ILE A 37 4.61 7.15 11.19
N VAL A 38 5.46 6.24 11.67
CA VAL A 38 6.46 6.55 12.70
C VAL A 38 7.42 7.64 12.22
N MET A 39 7.91 7.54 10.98
CA MET A 39 8.79 8.55 10.40
C MET A 39 8.09 9.90 10.24
N SER A 40 6.82 9.93 9.83
CA SER A 40 6.02 11.15 9.72
C SER A 40 5.73 11.81 11.08
N ALA A 41 5.77 11.05 12.17
CA ALA A 41 5.59 11.58 13.52
C ALA A 41 6.88 12.19 14.11
N MET A 42 8.03 12.05 13.45
CA MET A 42 9.28 12.66 13.90
C MET A 42 9.19 14.19 13.78
N ALA A 43 9.59 14.88 14.84
CA ALA A 43 9.48 16.34 14.97
C ALA A 43 10.83 16.93 15.40
N PRO A 44 11.84 16.98 14.50
CA PRO A 44 13.20 17.39 14.85
C PRO A 44 13.25 18.83 15.41
N ASP A 45 12.40 19.70 14.88
CA ASP A 45 12.30 21.11 15.28
C ASP A 45 11.24 21.35 16.38
N GLY A 46 10.66 20.28 16.93
CA GLY A 46 9.62 20.33 17.95
C GLY A 46 8.20 20.38 17.39
N ARG A 47 7.23 20.62 18.29
CA ARG A 47 5.79 20.58 17.98
C ARG A 47 5.12 21.94 18.19
N ARG A 48 4.14 22.24 17.34
CA ARG A 48 3.20 23.36 17.43
C ARG A 48 1.81 22.88 17.85
N ALA A 49 0.94 23.84 18.17
CA ALA A 49 -0.47 23.56 18.42
C ALA A 49 -1.13 22.85 17.22
N PHE A 50 -2.06 21.94 17.52
CA PHE A 50 -2.81 21.20 16.52
C PHE A 50 -3.53 22.17 15.56
N GLN A 51 -3.27 22.04 14.26
CA GLN A 51 -3.92 22.85 13.24
C GLN A 51 -4.01 22.07 11.93
N ILE A 52 -5.23 21.99 11.40
CA ILE A 52 -5.52 21.39 10.09
C ILE A 52 -6.12 22.47 9.20
N ASP A 53 -5.61 22.55 7.99
CA ASP A 53 -6.18 23.37 6.94
C ASP A 53 -7.20 22.53 6.14
N TRP A 54 -8.46 22.94 6.22
CA TRP A 54 -9.59 22.25 5.59
C TRP A 54 -9.91 22.79 4.19
N SER A 55 -9.08 23.67 3.63
CA SER A 55 -9.31 24.27 2.33
C SER A 55 -9.22 23.23 1.20
N LEU A 56 -10.16 23.34 0.26
CA LEU A 56 -10.23 22.57 -0.98
C LEU A 56 -10.36 23.56 -2.15
N THR A 57 -9.30 24.34 -2.37
CA THR A 57 -9.20 25.24 -3.53
C THR A 57 -8.39 24.57 -4.63
N MET A 58 -8.55 25.02 -5.88
CA MET A 58 -7.74 24.52 -6.99
C MET A 58 -6.25 24.78 -6.75
N ASP A 59 -5.88 25.95 -6.24
CA ASP A 59 -4.48 26.28 -5.90
C ASP A 59 -3.90 25.33 -4.84
N ALA A 60 -4.68 24.99 -3.81
CA ALA A 60 -4.26 24.03 -2.79
C ALA A 60 -4.09 22.62 -3.37
N LEU A 61 -4.97 22.23 -4.29
CA LEU A 61 -4.92 20.95 -4.98
C LEU A 61 -3.71 20.85 -5.91
N GLU A 62 -3.43 21.87 -6.72
CA GLU A 62 -2.26 21.94 -7.61
C GLU A 62 -0.97 21.86 -6.81
N PHE A 63 -0.89 22.60 -5.70
CA PHE A 63 0.25 22.54 -4.78
C PHE A 63 0.43 21.12 -4.20
N SER A 64 -0.66 20.48 -3.75
CA SER A 64 -0.63 19.14 -3.17
C SER A 64 -0.23 18.06 -4.20
N ILE A 65 -0.75 18.13 -5.43
CA ILE A 65 -0.43 17.19 -6.51
C ILE A 65 1.02 17.38 -7.01
N GLY A 66 1.61 18.56 -6.84
CA GLY A 66 3.02 18.80 -7.15
C GLY A 66 4.01 18.01 -6.28
N LYS A 67 3.56 17.37 -5.19
CA LYS A 67 4.40 16.62 -4.25
C LYS A 67 4.78 15.24 -4.78
N ALA A 68 5.66 15.19 -5.78
CA ALA A 68 6.10 13.93 -6.40
C ALA A 68 6.60 12.85 -5.40
N PRO A 69 7.38 13.18 -4.34
CA PRO A 69 7.77 12.19 -3.32
C PRO A 69 6.59 11.60 -2.53
N HIS A 70 5.53 12.39 -2.32
CA HIS A 70 4.32 11.96 -1.61
C HIS A 70 3.52 10.98 -2.45
N ILE A 71 3.33 11.31 -3.73
CA ILE A 71 2.65 10.45 -4.72
C ILE A 71 3.40 9.12 -4.87
N SER A 72 4.74 9.16 -4.98
CA SER A 72 5.53 7.94 -5.16
C SER A 72 5.49 7.03 -3.92
N ALA A 73 5.53 7.60 -2.71
CA ALA A 73 5.35 6.84 -1.48
C ALA A 73 3.98 6.15 -1.42
N CYS A 74 2.91 6.88 -1.78
CA CYS A 74 1.57 6.31 -1.87
C CYS A 74 1.43 5.26 -2.97
N ALA A 75 2.14 5.42 -4.10
CA ALA A 75 2.18 4.41 -5.16
C ALA A 75 2.84 3.10 -4.70
N VAL A 76 3.92 3.17 -3.92
CA VAL A 76 4.53 1.98 -3.31
C VAL A 76 3.55 1.30 -2.36
N LEU A 77 2.87 2.05 -1.49
CA LEU A 77 1.85 1.49 -0.60
C LEU A 77 0.68 0.86 -1.37
N GLY A 78 0.16 1.52 -2.40
CA GLY A 78 -0.89 1.01 -3.27
C GLY A 78 -0.49 -0.29 -3.97
N LEU A 79 0.76 -0.37 -4.46
CA LEU A 79 1.32 -1.59 -5.05
C LEU A 79 1.34 -2.74 -4.04
N LEU A 80 1.92 -2.51 -2.85
CA LEU A 80 2.01 -3.53 -1.80
C LEU A 80 0.61 -3.98 -1.33
N GLY A 81 -0.30 -3.02 -1.14
CA GLY A 81 -1.68 -3.29 -0.77
C GLY A 81 -2.41 -4.12 -1.84
N MET A 82 -2.21 -3.81 -3.12
CA MET A 82 -2.82 -4.54 -4.23
C MET A 82 -2.29 -5.98 -4.33
N MET A 83 -0.98 -6.16 -4.16
CA MET A 83 -0.34 -7.49 -4.10
C MET A 83 -0.88 -8.32 -2.92
N ALA A 84 -1.20 -7.68 -1.80
CA ALA A 84 -1.76 -8.35 -0.63
C ALA A 84 -3.26 -8.68 -0.77
N ALA A 85 -4.05 -7.71 -1.25
CA ALA A 85 -5.50 -7.81 -1.37
C ALA A 85 -5.95 -8.69 -2.55
N GLY A 86 -5.18 -8.67 -3.65
CA GLY A 86 -5.49 -9.24 -4.95
C GLY A 86 -6.47 -8.38 -5.76
N MET A 87 -6.61 -8.69 -7.06
CA MET A 87 -7.39 -7.88 -8.01
C MET A 87 -8.85 -7.64 -7.59
N ARG A 88 -9.48 -8.62 -6.95
CA ARG A 88 -10.90 -8.52 -6.52
C ARG A 88 -11.13 -7.48 -5.42
N ARG A 89 -10.10 -7.14 -4.64
CA ARG A 89 -10.19 -6.26 -3.46
C ARG A 89 -9.32 -5.02 -3.60
N TRP A 90 -9.13 -4.53 -4.83
CA TRP A 90 -8.34 -3.34 -5.12
C TRP A 90 -8.80 -2.10 -4.34
N HIS A 91 -10.10 -1.97 -4.08
CA HIS A 91 -10.67 -0.88 -3.28
C HIS A 91 -10.19 -0.92 -1.81
N VAL A 92 -9.94 -2.11 -1.26
CA VAL A 92 -9.36 -2.26 0.09
C VAL A 92 -7.91 -1.78 0.10
N ALA A 93 -7.14 -2.14 -0.91
CA ALA A 93 -5.77 -1.66 -1.06
C ALA A 93 -5.72 -0.13 -1.15
N LEU A 94 -6.55 0.46 -2.01
CA LEU A 94 -6.65 1.91 -2.16
C LEU A 94 -7.07 2.58 -0.85
N ALA A 95 -8.13 2.08 -0.19
CA ALA A 95 -8.63 2.64 1.06
C ALA A 95 -7.56 2.62 2.17
N LEU A 96 -6.80 1.53 2.28
CA LEU A 96 -5.72 1.43 3.27
C LEU A 96 -4.54 2.35 2.95
N THR A 97 -4.21 2.54 1.67
CA THR A 97 -3.19 3.51 1.25
C THR A 97 -3.61 4.93 1.61
N VAL A 98 -4.85 5.33 1.26
CA VAL A 98 -5.37 6.66 1.61
C VAL A 98 -5.48 6.84 3.13
N ALA A 99 -5.89 5.81 3.87
CA ALA A 99 -5.90 5.85 5.32
C ALA A 99 -4.50 6.02 5.93
N THR A 100 -3.47 5.43 5.31
CA THR A 100 -2.07 5.62 5.71
C THR A 100 -1.60 7.04 5.44
N GLY A 101 -1.92 7.60 4.27
CA GLY A 101 -1.61 9.01 3.94
C GLY A 101 -2.31 10.00 4.88
N ALA A 102 -3.60 9.80 5.15
CA ALA A 102 -4.34 10.56 6.15
C ALA A 102 -3.70 10.47 7.55
N ALA A 103 -3.17 9.30 7.93
CA ALA A 103 -2.45 9.14 9.19
C ALA A 103 -1.13 9.92 9.20
N TRP A 104 -0.42 10.05 8.07
CA TRP A 104 0.77 10.91 7.96
C TRP A 104 0.41 12.36 8.26
N GLU A 105 -0.63 12.89 7.62
CA GLU A 105 -1.11 14.27 7.81
C GLU A 105 -1.52 14.51 9.26
N LEU A 106 -2.23 13.56 9.89
CA LEU A 106 -2.59 13.63 11.30
C LEU A 106 -1.37 13.62 12.23
N CYS A 107 -0.33 12.83 11.92
CA CYS A 107 0.91 12.85 12.70
C CYS A 107 1.66 14.19 12.55
N GLN A 108 1.59 14.78 11.35
CA GLN A 108 2.30 16.00 10.98
C GLN A 108 1.57 17.30 11.36
N THR A 109 0.29 17.26 11.71
CA THR A 109 -0.51 18.45 12.11
C THR A 109 0.10 19.27 13.25
N THR A 110 0.89 18.61 14.12
CA THR A 110 1.60 19.27 15.23
C THR A 110 3.09 19.45 14.94
N VAL A 111 3.62 19.01 13.81
CA VAL A 111 5.06 19.13 13.51
C VAL A 111 5.36 20.53 12.98
N ILE A 112 6.39 21.18 13.53
CA ILE A 112 6.84 22.50 13.04
C ILE A 112 7.38 22.34 11.61
N GLY A 113 7.02 23.27 10.71
CA GLY A 113 7.40 23.20 9.29
C GLY A 113 6.45 22.37 8.41
N HIS A 114 5.48 21.67 9.00
CA HIS A 114 4.45 20.93 8.28
C HIS A 114 3.06 21.54 8.46
N TYR A 115 2.27 21.50 7.38
CA TYR A 115 0.88 21.94 7.36
C TYR A 115 0.01 20.81 6.84
N ALA A 116 -0.70 20.16 7.75
CA ALA A 116 -1.67 19.14 7.40
C ALA A 116 -2.84 19.79 6.63
N ARG A 117 -3.08 19.35 5.41
CA ARG A 117 -4.13 19.89 4.53
C ARG A 117 -5.09 18.80 4.09
N LEU A 118 -6.38 19.13 4.01
CA LEU A 118 -7.36 18.23 3.43
C LEU A 118 -7.04 17.92 1.95
N SER A 119 -6.46 18.88 1.22
CA SER A 119 -6.03 18.70 -0.16
C SER A 119 -4.93 17.64 -0.34
N ASP A 120 -4.21 17.26 0.73
CA ASP A 120 -3.18 16.22 0.67
C ASP A 120 -3.74 14.79 0.54
N LEU A 121 -5.06 14.61 0.70
CA LEU A 121 -5.73 13.37 0.30
C LEU A 121 -5.72 13.14 -1.22
N ALA A 122 -5.53 14.20 -2.01
CA ALA A 122 -5.47 14.08 -3.47
C ALA A 122 -4.20 13.35 -3.94
N PRO A 123 -2.97 13.74 -3.54
CA PRO A 123 -1.79 12.96 -3.86
C PRO A 123 -1.82 11.56 -3.23
N ASP A 124 -2.45 11.35 -2.06
CA ASP A 124 -2.66 10.01 -1.48
C ASP A 124 -3.47 9.11 -2.41
N THR A 125 -4.59 9.63 -2.89
CA THR A 125 -5.51 8.91 -3.77
C THR A 125 -4.87 8.67 -5.13
N LEU A 126 -4.22 9.68 -5.70
CA LEU A 126 -3.53 9.58 -6.99
C LEU A 126 -2.40 8.55 -6.94
N GLY A 127 -1.53 8.63 -5.94
CA GLY A 127 -0.46 7.67 -5.73
C GLY A 127 -1.02 6.26 -5.49
N GLY A 128 -2.01 6.12 -4.61
CA GLY A 128 -2.66 4.85 -4.34
C GLY A 128 -3.28 4.20 -5.60
N LEU A 129 -3.93 4.98 -6.45
CA LEU A 129 -4.46 4.51 -7.73
C LEU A 129 -3.35 4.03 -8.67
N LEU A 130 -2.29 4.82 -8.86
CA LEU A 130 -1.14 4.44 -9.68
C LEU A 130 -0.48 3.13 -9.17
N GLY A 131 -0.31 3.01 -7.85
CA GLY A 131 0.19 1.81 -7.20
C GLY A 131 -0.71 0.59 -7.43
N CYS A 132 -2.02 0.75 -7.28
CA CYS A 132 -3.00 -0.31 -7.53
C CYS A 132 -2.98 -0.75 -9.00
N MET A 133 -2.86 0.18 -9.95
CA MET A 133 -2.75 -0.14 -11.37
C MET A 133 -1.48 -0.95 -11.66
N LEU A 134 -0.35 -0.56 -11.10
CA LEU A 134 0.91 -1.31 -11.24
C LEU A 134 0.80 -2.70 -10.61
N GLY A 135 0.23 -2.81 -9.41
CA GLY A 135 0.00 -4.11 -8.76
C GLY A 135 -0.95 -5.00 -9.54
N ALA A 136 -2.00 -4.44 -10.14
CA ALA A 136 -2.90 -5.16 -11.03
C ALA A 136 -2.14 -5.71 -12.24
N ALA A 137 -1.30 -4.90 -12.88
CA ALA A 137 -0.49 -5.32 -14.02
C ALA A 137 0.45 -6.48 -13.65
N VAL A 138 1.12 -6.41 -12.50
CA VAL A 138 1.98 -7.49 -12.01
C VAL A 138 1.19 -8.78 -11.80
N LEU A 139 0.05 -8.71 -11.11
CA LEU A 139 -0.80 -9.87 -10.85
C LEU A 139 -1.34 -10.47 -12.15
N TRP A 140 -1.76 -9.64 -13.10
CA TRP A 140 -2.23 -10.05 -14.40
C TRP A 140 -1.14 -10.82 -15.18
N THR A 141 0.08 -10.29 -15.25
CA THR A 141 1.21 -10.95 -15.90
C THR A 141 1.53 -12.31 -15.26
N ILE A 142 1.43 -12.41 -13.94
CA ILE A 142 1.64 -13.69 -13.23
C ILE A 142 0.55 -14.71 -13.59
N GLU A 143 -0.71 -14.28 -13.67
CA GLU A 143 -1.81 -15.16 -14.04
C GLU A 143 -1.73 -15.62 -15.50
N ASP A 144 -1.37 -14.71 -16.40
CA ASP A 144 -1.21 -15.00 -17.82
C ASP A 144 -0.10 -16.05 -18.06
N TRP A 145 1.07 -15.84 -17.45
CA TRP A 145 2.18 -16.80 -17.49
C TRP A 145 1.80 -18.21 -16.98
N LYS A 146 0.92 -18.30 -15.98
CA LYS A 146 0.43 -19.59 -15.47
C LYS A 146 -0.49 -20.29 -16.46
N ARG A 147 -1.27 -19.56 -17.26
CA ARG A 147 -2.17 -20.13 -18.27
C ARG A 147 -1.41 -20.70 -19.45
N GLU A 148 -0.27 -20.11 -19.83
CA GLU A 148 0.55 -20.61 -20.94
C GLU A 148 1.29 -21.92 -20.61
N ARG A 149 1.51 -22.21 -19.32
CA ARG A 149 2.29 -23.38 -18.86
C ARG A 149 1.47 -24.51 -18.25
N GLY A 150 0.18 -24.30 -18.02
CA GLY A 150 -0.75 -25.29 -17.48
C GLY A 150 -1.53 -25.98 -18.58
#